data_AF-A0A455C7B6-F1
#
_entry.id   AF-A0A455C7B6-F1
#
_cell.length_a   1.000
_cell.length_b   1.000
_cell.length_c   1.000
_cell.angle_alpha   90.00
_cell.angle_beta   90.00
_cell.angle_gamma   90.00
#
_symmetry.space_group_name_H-M   'P 1'
#
loop_
_entity.id
_entity.type
_entity.pdbx_description
1 polymer ?
#
loop_
_entity_poly.entity_id
_entity_poly.type
_entity_poly.pdbx_seq_one_letter_code
_entity_poly.pdbx_strand_id
1 'polypeptide(L)'
;MLSPERLALPDYEYLAQRHVLTYMEDAVCQLLENKEDISQYGIARFFTEYFNSVCQGTHILFREFSFIQATPHNRASFLRAFWRCFRTVGKNGG
;
A
#
# COMPACT_ATOMS: atom_id res chain seq x y z
N MET A 1 -16.58 -8.75 -10.07
CA MET A 1 -17.57 -9.35 -9.15
C MET A 1 -16.87 -9.70 -7.85
N LEU A 2 -17.44 -9.30 -6.70
CA LEU A 2 -17.02 -9.81 -5.38
C LEU A 2 -17.39 -11.30 -5.31
N SER A 3 -16.45 -12.18 -4.93
CA SER A 3 -16.75 -13.61 -4.78
C SER A 3 -17.69 -13.83 -3.58
N PRO A 4 -18.66 -14.75 -3.66
CA PRO A 4 -19.60 -15.04 -2.56
C PRO A 4 -18.90 -15.39 -1.25
N GLU A 5 -17.75 -16.06 -1.34
CA GLU A 5 -16.90 -16.44 -0.21
C GLU A 5 -16.39 -15.24 0.61
N ARG A 6 -16.24 -14.06 -0.02
CA ARG A 6 -15.79 -12.85 0.68
C ARG A 6 -16.85 -12.24 1.58
N LEU A 7 -18.12 -12.54 1.33
CA LEU A 7 -19.25 -12.02 2.11
C LEU A 7 -19.67 -12.97 3.25
N ALA A 8 -19.08 -14.18 3.29
CA ALA A 8 -19.40 -15.20 4.30
C ALA A 8 -18.48 -15.14 5.54
N LEU A 9 -17.37 -14.40 5.45
CA LEU A 9 -16.43 -14.22 6.56
C LEU A 9 -16.95 -13.17 7.55
N PRO A 10 -16.76 -13.36 8.87
CA PRO A 10 -16.96 -12.29 9.84
C PRO A 10 -16.09 -11.07 9.51
N ASP A 11 -16.64 -9.87 9.70
CA ASP A 11 -15.98 -8.61 9.33
C ASP A 11 -14.55 -8.50 9.86
N TYR A 12 -14.33 -8.84 11.14
CA TYR A 12 -13.02 -8.76 11.78
C TYR A 12 -11.99 -9.69 11.13
N GLU A 13 -12.43 -10.86 10.67
CA GLU A 13 -11.55 -11.85 10.04
C GLU A 13 -11.15 -11.38 8.64
N TYR A 14 -12.10 -10.85 7.89
CA TYR A 14 -11.83 -10.24 6.60
C TYR A 14 -10.83 -9.07 6.72
N LEU A 15 -11.05 -8.17 7.68
CA LEU A 15 -10.17 -7.02 7.91
C LEU A 15 -8.76 -7.46 8.29
N ALA A 16 -8.62 -8.50 9.14
CA ALA A 16 -7.35 -9.06 9.54
C ALA A 16 -6.61 -9.73 8.37
N GLN A 17 -7.29 -10.61 7.62
CA GLN A 17 -6.71 -11.32 6.46
C GLN A 17 -6.25 -10.36 5.36
N ARG A 18 -6.89 -9.19 5.24
CA ARG A 18 -6.57 -8.18 4.23
C ARG A 18 -5.69 -7.05 4.74
N HIS A 19 -5.30 -7.08 6.03
CA HIS A 19 -4.48 -6.05 6.68
C HIS A 19 -5.07 -4.63 6.51
N VAL A 20 -6.40 -4.51 6.48
CA VAL A 20 -7.08 -3.23 6.17
C VAL A 20 -6.74 -2.18 7.22
N LEU A 21 -6.70 -2.56 8.51
CA LEU A 21 -6.35 -1.65 9.59
C LEU A 21 -4.93 -1.11 9.46
N THR A 22 -3.95 -1.94 9.08
CA THR A 22 -2.57 -1.49 8.82
C THR A 22 -2.52 -0.41 7.75
N TYR A 23 -3.27 -0.57 6.66
CA TYR A 23 -3.31 0.43 5.59
C TYR A 23 -4.09 1.68 5.97
N MET A 24 -5.15 1.55 6.78
CA MET A 24 -5.95 2.68 7.24
C MET A 24 -5.17 3.54 8.24
N GLU A 25 -4.51 2.92 9.22
CA GLU A 25 -3.63 3.60 10.17
C GLU A 25 -2.53 4.36 9.44
N ASP A 26 -1.87 3.71 8.49
CA ASP A 26 -0.81 4.31 7.69
C ASP A 26 -1.30 5.52 6.87
N ALA A 27 -2.45 5.40 6.21
CA ALA A 27 -3.06 6.49 5.46
C ALA A 27 -3.39 7.69 6.36
N VAL A 28 -3.93 7.43 7.55
CA VAL A 28 -4.27 8.48 8.52
C VAL A 28 -3.01 9.13 9.06
N CYS A 29 -1.95 8.38 9.37
CA CYS A 29 -0.67 8.94 9.79
C CYS A 29 -0.10 9.90 8.72
N GLN A 30 -0.03 9.44 7.46
CA GLN A 30 0.43 10.28 6.36
C GLN A 30 -0.44 11.52 6.14
N LEU A 31 -1.77 11.39 6.30
CA LEU A 31 -2.71 12.51 6.22
C LEU A 31 -2.43 13.57 7.28
N LEU A 32 -2.16 13.14 8.51
CA LEU A 32 -1.91 14.03 9.64
C LEU A 32 -0.53 14.69 9.53
N GLU A 33 0.47 13.97 9.05
CA GLU A 33 1.83 14.48 8.82
C GLU A 33 1.88 15.52 7.68
N ASN A 34 1.03 15.39 6.66
CA ASN A 34 1.05 16.25 5.46
C ASN A 34 -0.26 17.04 5.30
N LYS A 35 -0.89 17.39 6.42
CA LYS A 35 -2.25 17.95 6.45
C LYS A 35 -2.41 19.23 5.63
N GLU A 36 -1.40 20.09 5.64
CA GLU A 36 -1.42 21.37 4.90
C GLU A 36 -1.46 21.15 3.39
N ASP A 37 -0.59 20.30 2.86
CA ASP A 37 -0.55 19.95 1.44
C ASP A 37 -1.84 19.24 1.02
N ILE A 38 -2.30 18.26 1.82
CA ILE A 38 -3.48 17.46 1.48
C ILE A 38 -4.78 18.28 1.55
N SER A 39 -4.85 19.28 2.42
CA SER A 39 -6.01 20.18 2.49
C SER A 39 -6.29 20.90 1.17
N GLN A 40 -5.26 21.11 0.34
CA GLN A 40 -5.37 21.78 -0.96
C GLN A 40 -5.93 20.84 -2.06
N TYR A 41 -5.60 19.54 -1.99
CA TYR A 41 -6.01 18.54 -3.00
C TYR A 41 -7.27 17.75 -2.63
N GLY A 42 -7.64 17.75 -1.34
CA GLY A 42 -8.85 17.13 -0.79
C GLY A 42 -8.62 15.74 -0.18
N ILE A 43 -9.18 15.52 1.01
CA ILE A 43 -9.01 14.29 1.82
C ILE A 43 -9.49 13.04 1.06
N ALA A 44 -10.65 13.12 0.40
CA ALA A 44 -11.19 11.98 -0.36
C ALA A 44 -10.27 11.57 -1.52
N ARG A 45 -9.65 12.56 -2.18
CA ARG A 45 -8.68 12.32 -3.24
C ARG A 45 -7.41 11.66 -2.70
N PHE A 46 -6.89 12.15 -1.58
CA PHE A 46 -5.75 11.55 -0.90
C PHE A 46 -5.98 10.06 -0.60
N PHE A 47 -7.10 9.69 0.04
CA PHE A 47 -7.39 8.28 0.32
C PHE A 47 -7.54 7.46 -0.96
N THR A 48 -8.14 8.02 -2.00
CA THR A 48 -8.27 7.36 -3.31
C THR A 48 -6.90 7.06 -3.90
N GLU A 49 -5.99 8.04 -3.92
CA GLU A 49 -4.63 7.87 -4.44
C GLU A 49 -3.80 6.91 -3.58
N TYR A 50 -3.90 7.00 -2.26
CA TYR A 50 -3.24 6.09 -1.33
C TYR A 50 -3.68 4.62 -1.57
N PHE A 51 -4.98 4.31 -1.56
CA PHE A 51 -5.44 2.94 -1.74
C PHE A 51 -5.23 2.43 -3.18
N ASN A 52 -5.23 3.31 -4.18
CA ASN A 52 -4.78 2.97 -5.53
C ASN A 52 -3.30 2.57 -5.54
N SER A 53 -2.44 3.28 -4.80
CA SER A 53 -1.02 2.92 -4.68
C SER A 53 -0.83 1.57 -3.99
N VAL A 54 -1.65 1.23 -2.99
CA VAL A 54 -1.65 -0.09 -2.35
C VAL A 54 -2.04 -1.18 -3.36
N CYS A 55 -3.10 -0.96 -4.13
CA CYS A 55 -3.52 -1.90 -5.20
C CYS A 55 -2.43 -2.10 -6.25
N GLN A 56 -1.71 -1.04 -6.61
CA GLN A 56 -0.62 -1.06 -7.60
C GLN A 56 0.71 -1.59 -7.03
N GLY A 57 0.85 -1.65 -5.70
CA GLY A 57 2.07 -2.04 -5.01
C GLY A 57 3.16 -0.96 -5.02
N THR A 58 2.79 0.31 -5.21
CA THR A 58 3.72 1.46 -5.20
C THR A 58 3.78 2.18 -3.86
N HIS A 59 2.85 1.88 -2.94
CA HIS A 59 2.79 2.40 -1.57
C HIS A 59 4.04 2.12 -0.72
N ILE A 60 4.90 1.21 -1.17
CA ILE A 60 6.17 0.82 -0.55
C ILE A 60 7.31 1.82 -0.80
N LEU A 61 7.14 2.78 -1.71
CA LEU A 61 8.20 3.72 -2.07
C LEU A 61 8.39 4.76 -0.95
N PHE A 62 9.65 5.11 -0.67
CA PHE A 62 10.03 6.07 0.38
C PHE A 62 9.53 5.70 1.78
N ARG A 63 9.41 4.40 2.07
CA ARG A 63 8.97 3.90 3.38
C ARG A 63 10.10 3.23 4.14
N GLU A 64 10.02 3.36 5.46
CA GLU A 64 10.89 2.63 6.39
C GLU A 64 10.74 1.11 6.25
N PHE A 65 11.82 0.38 6.52
CA PHE A 65 11.83 -1.07 6.36
C PHE A 65 10.82 -1.79 7.28
N SER A 66 10.53 -1.21 8.46
CA SER A 66 9.49 -1.71 9.36
C SER A 66 8.11 -1.77 8.68
N PHE A 67 7.74 -0.76 7.90
CA PHE A 67 6.51 -0.75 7.12
C PHE A 67 6.53 -1.80 6.01
N ILE A 68 7.68 -2.00 5.35
CA ILE A 68 7.85 -3.04 4.33
C ILE A 68 7.60 -4.43 4.92
N GLN A 69 8.05 -4.68 6.16
CA GLN A 69 7.87 -5.96 6.82
C GLN A 69 6.44 -6.19 7.36
N ALA A 70 5.65 -5.14 7.57
CA ALA A 70 4.37 -5.19 8.28
C ALA A 70 3.32 -6.14 7.66
N THR A 71 3.30 -6.30 6.33
CA THR A 71 2.33 -7.19 5.67
C THR A 71 2.98 -8.04 4.57
N PRO A 72 2.43 -9.23 4.25
CA PRO A 72 2.87 -10.02 3.10
C PRO A 72 2.82 -9.25 1.78
N HIS A 73 1.79 -8.42 1.58
CA HIS A 73 1.63 -7.63 0.35
C HIS A 73 2.69 -6.52 0.24
N ASN A 74 3.08 -5.88 1.34
CA ASN A 74 4.16 -4.90 1.36
C ASN A 74 5.49 -5.54 0.95
N ARG A 75 5.83 -6.69 1.53
CA ARG A 75 7.05 -7.44 1.17
C ARG A 75 7.05 -7.86 -0.30
N ALA A 76 5.94 -8.39 -0.80
CA ALA A 76 5.82 -8.78 -2.21
C ALA A 76 5.96 -7.57 -3.16
N SER A 77 5.36 -6.43 -2.79
CA SER A 77 5.43 -5.18 -3.55
C SER A 77 6.85 -4.63 -3.59
N PHE A 78 7.55 -4.64 -2.45
CA PHE A 78 8.96 -4.26 -2.35
C PHE A 78 9.85 -5.13 -3.24
N LEU A 79 9.73 -6.47 -3.16
CA LEU A 79 10.50 -7.38 -4.01
C LEU A 79 10.23 -7.11 -5.49
N ARG A 80 8.97 -6.89 -5.88
CA ARG A 80 8.61 -6.56 -7.26
C ARG A 80 9.28 -5.26 -7.73
N ALA A 81 9.27 -4.21 -6.92
CA ALA A 81 9.92 -2.95 -7.23
C ALA A 81 11.44 -3.12 -7.34
N PHE A 82 12.06 -3.80 -6.36
CA PHE A 82 13.48 -4.13 -6.35
C PHE A 82 13.91 -4.87 -7.63
N TRP A 83 13.23 -5.97 -7.97
CA TRP A 83 13.54 -6.75 -9.17
C TRP A 83 13.38 -5.96 -10.47
N ARG A 84 12.40 -5.05 -10.54
CA ARG A 84 12.21 -4.15 -11.70
C ARG A 84 13.42 -3.22 -11.88
N CYS A 85 13.95 -2.67 -10.80
CA CYS A 85 15.15 -1.84 -10.83
C CYS A 85 16.39 -2.67 -11.23
N PHE A 86 16.61 -3.83 -10.61
CA PHE A 86 17.79 -4.66 -10.87
C PHE A 86 17.83 -5.24 -12.29
N ARG A 87 16.69 -5.69 -12.84
CA ARG A 87 16.63 -6.17 -14.23
C ARG A 87 17.01 -5.09 -15.23
N THR A 88 16.76 -3.83 -14.91
CA THR A 88 17.11 -2.68 -15.76
C THR A 88 18.61 -2.41 -15.70
N VAL A 89 19.24 -2.56 -14.53
CA VAL A 89 20.69 -2.45 -14.36
C VAL A 89 21.44 -3.54 -15.14
N GLY A 90 20.99 -4.79 -15.05
CA GLY A 90 21.62 -5.92 -15.76
C GLY A 90 21.51 -5.86 -17.29
N LYS A 91 20.60 -5.06 -17.85
CA LYS A 91 20.44 -4.85 -19.30
C LYS A 91 21.24 -3.68 -19.85
N ASN A 92 21.60 -2.70 -19.01
CA ASN A 92 22.27 -1.46 -19.43
C ASN A 92 23.76 -1.42 -19.04
N GLY A 93 24.28 -2.50 -18.44
CA GLY A 93 25.67 -2.58 -17.94
C GLY A 93 26.46 -3.77 -18.47
N GLY A 94 26.09 -4.31 -19.64
CA GLY A 94 26.80 -5.40 -20.34
C GLY A 94 27.39 -4.92 -21.65
#